data_AF-A0A842LQT3-F1
#
_entry.id   AF-A0A842LQT3-F1
#
_cell.length_a   1.000
_cell.length_b   1.000
_cell.length_c   1.000
_cell.angle_alpha   90.00
_cell.angle_beta   90.00
_cell.angle_gamma   90.00
#
_symmetry.space_group_name_H-M   'P 1'
#
loop_
_entity.id
_entity.type
_entity.pdbx_description
1 polymer ?
#
loop_
_entity_poly.entity_id
_entity_poly.type
_entity_poly.pdbx_seq_one_letter_code
_entity_poly.pdbx_strand_id
1 'polypeptide(L)' 'MTQKDLINETSLSPRTVRHAIQRLKEKGLIIEKFYFKDARQRLYCPSKN' A
#
# COMPACT_ATOMS: atom_id res chain seq x y z
N MET A 1 -1.96 -3.83 4.92
CA MET A 1 -0.99 -4.66 4.18
C MET A 1 0.22 -3.82 3.84
N THR A 2 1.42 -4.41 3.80
CA THR A 2 2.62 -3.70 3.33
C THR A 2 2.68 -3.72 1.80
N GLN A 3 3.54 -2.87 1.21
CA GLN A 3 3.81 -2.93 -0.24
C GLN A 3 4.33 -4.32 -0.65
N LYS A 4 5.12 -4.99 0.21
CA LYS A 4 5.66 -6.33 -0.05
C LYS A 4 4.53 -7.36 -0.11
N ASP A 5 3.58 -7.30 0.81
CA ASP A 5 2.42 -8.20 0.81
C ASP A 5 1.60 -8.00 -0.47
N LEU A 6 1.35 -6.74 -0.86
CA LEU A 6 0.63 -6.42 -2.08
C LEU A 6 1.33 -6.93 -3.35
N ILE A 7 2.67 -6.86 -3.41
CA ILE A 7 3.46 -7.44 -4.53
C ILE A 7 3.27 -8.95 -4.58
N ASN A 8 3.38 -9.62 -3.44
CA ASN A 8 3.25 -11.08 -3.37
C ASN A 8 1.85 -11.56 -3.74
N GLU A 9 0.81 -10.92 -3.22
CA GLU A 9 -0.58 -11.34 -3.44
C GLU A 9 -1.08 -11.06 -4.87
N THR A 10 -0.65 -9.94 -5.46
CA THR A 10 -1.12 -9.56 -6.81
C THR A 10 -0.26 -10.15 -7.93
N SER A 11 0.93 -10.66 -7.62
CA SER A 11 1.95 -11.06 -8.60
C SER A 11 2.32 -9.95 -9.59
N LEU A 12 2.04 -8.69 -9.26
CA LEU A 12 2.39 -7.54 -10.08
C LEU A 12 3.81 -7.07 -9.80
N SER A 13 4.41 -6.41 -10.79
CA SER A 13 5.74 -5.82 -10.59
C SER A 13 5.74 -4.79 -9.44
N PRO A 14 6.84 -4.63 -8.70
CA PRO A 14 6.96 -3.61 -7.66
C PRO A 14 6.68 -2.18 -8.15
N ARG A 15 6.94 -1.89 -9.43
CA ARG A 15 6.62 -0.59 -10.05
C ARG A 15 5.11 -0.42 -10.21
N THR A 16 4.43 -1.45 -10.71
CA THR A 16 2.98 -1.45 -10.91
C THR A 16 2.26 -1.30 -9.57
N VAL A 17 2.69 -2.00 -8.53
CA VAL A 17 2.09 -1.89 -7.19
C VAL A 17 2.26 -0.49 -6.62
N ARG A 18 3.46 0.12 -6.72
CA ARG A 18 3.68 1.51 -6.27
C ARG A 18 2.76 2.49 -7.00
N HIS A 19 2.65 2.35 -8.31
CA HIS A 19 1.77 3.19 -9.13
C HIS A 19 0.30 3.01 -8.72
N ALA A 20 -0.16 1.77 -8.48
CA ALA A 20 -1.52 1.49 -8.02
C ALA A 20 -1.79 2.11 -6.64
N ILE A 21 -0.89 1.94 -5.67
CA ILE A 21 -0.98 2.54 -4.34
C ILE A 21 -1.09 4.07 -4.44
N GLN A 22 -0.24 4.70 -5.24
CA GLN A 22 -0.27 6.14 -5.45
C GLN A 22 -1.63 6.59 -5.97
N ARG A 23 -2.15 5.95 -7.03
CA ARG A 23 -3.47 6.29 -7.60
C ARG A 23 -4.62 6.07 -6.64
N LEU A 24 -4.56 5.02 -5.81
CA LEU A 24 -5.58 4.74 -4.80
C LEU A 24 -5.54 5.79 -3.67
N LYS A 25 -4.36 6.24 -3.27
CA LYS A 25 -4.19 7.34 -2.30
C LYS A 25 -4.72 8.67 -2.85
N GLU A 26 -4.38 9.01 -4.09
CA GLU A 26 -4.85 10.22 -4.77
C GLU A 26 -6.38 10.26 -4.88
N LYS A 27 -7.02 9.10 -5.07
CA LYS A 27 -8.48 8.97 -5.07
C LYS A 27 -9.12 8.90 -3.67
N GLY A 28 -8.33 8.96 -2.60
CA GLY A 28 -8.83 8.83 -1.23
C GLY A 28 -9.38 7.45 -0.87
N LEU A 29 -9.08 6.41 -1.68
CA LEU A 29 -9.61 5.06 -1.47
C LEU A 29 -8.81 4.26 -0.44
N ILE A 30 -7.55 4.64 -0.21
CA ILE A 30 -6.70 4.05 0.83
C ILE A 30 -5.96 5.13 1.62
N ILE A 31 -5.58 4.78 2.83
CA ILE A 31 -4.70 5.58 3.70
C ILE A 31 -3.41 4.82 3.98
N GLU A 32 -2.36 5.59 4.28
CA GLU A 32 -1.05 5.08 4.68
C GLU A 32 -0.83 5.31 6.18
N LYS A 33 -0.33 4.29 6.88
CA LYS A 33 0.01 4.34 8.31
C LYS A 33 1.44 3.87 8.55
N PHE A 34 2.03 4.33 9.64
CA PHE A 34 3.30 3.78 10.13
C PHE A 34 3.15 2.30 10.48
N TYR A 35 4.19 1.51 10.15
CA TYR A 35 4.28 0.14 10.64
C TYR A 35 5.20 0.08 11.85
N PHE A 36 4.62 -0.06 13.05
CA PHE A 36 5.41 -0.05 14.29
C PHE A 36 6.36 -1.24 14.44
N LYS A 37 6.10 -2.36 13.75
CA LYS A 37 6.97 -3.56 13.80
C LYS A 37 8.20 -3.45 12.89
N ASP A 38 8.12 -2.69 11.80
CA ASP A 38 9.26 -2.35 10.94
C ASP A 38 9.06 -0.95 10.36
N ALA A 39 9.77 0.03 10.94
CA ALA A 39 9.64 1.44 10.59
C ALA A 39 10.05 1.77 9.14
N ARG A 40 10.75 0.86 8.45
CA ARG A 40 11.10 0.99 7.02
C ARG A 40 9.90 0.73 6.11
N GLN A 41 8.85 0.10 6.64
CA GLN A 41 7.66 -0.24 5.90
C GLN A 41 6.47 0.63 6.30
N ARG A 42 5.47 0.63 5.41
CA ARG A 42 4.20 1.33 5.58
C ARG A 42 3.06 0.34 5.50
N LEU A 43 1.99 0.62 6.23
CA LEU A 43 0.74 -0.12 6.13
C LEU A 43 -0.25 0.66 5.28
N TYR A 44 -0.79 0.00 4.26
CA TYR A 44 -1.88 0.49 3.42
C TYR A 44 -3.19 -0.20 3.86
N CYS A 45 -4.23 0.62 4.03
CA CYS A 45 -5.56 0.18 4.46
C CYS A 45 -6.63 0.94 3.65
N PRO A 46 -7.81 0.35 3.38
CA PRO A 46 -8.94 1.10 2.85
C PRO A 46 -9.24 2.34 3.70
N SER A 47 -9.58 3.44 3.04
CA SER A 47 -10.15 4.60 3.71
C SER A 47 -11.48 4.18 4.33
N LYS A 48 -11.72 4.51 5.59
CA LYS A 48 -13.07 4.36 6.16
C LYS A 48 -13.89 5.51 5.59
N ASN A 49 -14.98 5.19 4.87
CA ASN A 49 -16.05 6.16 4.61
C ASN A 49 -16.66 6.63 5.93
#